data_AF-A0A3P6RQL8-F1
#
_entry.id   AF-A0A3P6RQL8-F1
#
_cell.length_a   1.000
_cell.length_b   1.000
_cell.length_c   1.000
_cell.angle_alpha   90.00
_cell.angle_beta   90.00
_cell.angle_gamma   90.00
#
_symmetry.space_group_name_H-M   'P 1'
#
loop_
_entity.id
_entity.type
_entity.pdbx_description
1 polymer ?
#
loop_
_entity_poly.entity_id
_entity_poly.type
_entity_poly.pdbx_seq_one_letter_code
_entity_poly.pdbx_strand_id
1 'polypeptide(L)'
;MQRIFSVFIGSIVISGILLYTTHEHYREMFAFEFPQVGVNCTARLDEVDPPFPAMLIDADLLTEIKDDRCTARKQKINVAVDVKYSKSVRKSDYKIYDIIYYENTLEKNYLRLFDTQTRIIPK
;
A
#
# COMPACT_ATOMS: atom_id res chain seq x y z
N MET A 1 -2.17 46.86 -21.48
CA MET A 1 -2.61 45.86 -20.48
C MET A 1 -2.87 44.47 -21.05
N GLN A 2 -3.52 44.32 -22.21
CA GLN A 2 -3.88 43.00 -22.79
C GLN A 2 -2.71 42.03 -23.05
N ARG A 3 -1.55 42.53 -23.50
CA ARG A 3 -0.36 41.70 -23.78
C ARG A 3 0.31 41.10 -22.55
N ILE A 4 0.16 41.74 -21.39
CA ILE A 4 0.77 41.29 -20.14
C ILE A 4 -0.05 40.10 -19.59
N PHE A 5 -1.38 40.19 -19.60
CA PHE A 5 -2.26 39.09 -19.18
C PHE A 5 -2.08 37.81 -20.01
N SER A 6 -1.85 37.91 -21.32
CA SER A 6 -1.58 36.74 -22.17
C SER A 6 -0.27 36.02 -21.83
N VAL A 7 0.77 36.75 -21.40
CA VAL A 7 2.05 36.15 -20.99
C VAL A 7 1.93 35.45 -19.64
N PHE A 8 1.17 36.03 -18.71
CA PHE A 8 0.89 35.41 -17.40
C PHE A 8 0.03 34.15 -17.52
N ILE A 9 -0.97 34.12 -18.38
CA ILE A 9 -1.78 32.91 -18.61
C ILE A 9 -0.92 31.82 -19.27
N GLY A 10 -0.08 32.19 -20.25
CA GLY A 10 0.84 31.24 -20.88
C GLY A 10 1.82 30.58 -19.91
N SER A 11 2.39 31.34 -18.96
CA SER A 11 3.35 30.79 -18.00
C SER A 11 2.70 29.84 -16.99
N ILE A 12 1.45 30.10 -16.57
CA ILE A 12 0.70 29.21 -15.69
C ILE A 12 0.40 27.89 -16.39
N VAL A 13 -0.03 27.93 -17.65
CA VAL A 13 -0.32 26.72 -18.45
C VAL A 13 0.95 25.89 -18.67
N ILE A 14 2.07 26.52 -19.04
CA ILE A 14 3.35 25.82 -19.23
C ILE A 14 3.84 25.19 -17.93
N SER A 15 3.72 25.89 -16.80
CA SER A 15 4.11 25.36 -15.49
C SER A 15 3.23 24.17 -15.08
N GLY A 16 1.92 24.24 -15.35
CA GLY A 16 0.99 23.13 -15.12
C GLY A 16 1.32 21.90 -15.96
N ILE A 17 1.68 22.09 -17.24
CA ILE A 17 2.09 21.00 -18.13
C ILE A 17 3.40 20.38 -17.65
N LEU A 18 4.40 21.18 -17.26
CA LEU A 18 5.68 20.67 -16.75
C LEU A 18 5.53 19.88 -15.45
N LEU A 19 4.68 20.31 -14.53
CA LEU A 19 4.38 19.57 -13.31
C LEU A 19 3.65 18.26 -13.60
N TYR A 20 2.73 18.26 -14.57
CA TYR A 20 2.02 17.04 -14.97
C TYR A 20 2.94 16.02 -15.64
N THR A 21 3.79 16.45 -16.57
CA THR A 21 4.72 15.55 -17.28
C THR A 21 5.81 14.99 -16.38
N THR A 22 6.32 15.79 -15.43
CA THR A 22 7.28 15.29 -14.44
C THR A 22 6.63 14.28 -13.49
N HIS A 23 5.37 14.48 -13.08
CA HIS A 23 4.64 13.51 -12.27
C HIS A 23 4.45 12.16 -12.99
N GLU A 24 4.06 12.17 -14.27
CA GLU A 24 3.97 10.96 -15.09
C GLU A 24 5.33 10.28 -15.25
N HIS A 25 6.40 11.04 -15.50
CA HIS A 25 7.75 10.46 -15.67
C HIS A 25 8.31 9.84 -14.38
N TYR A 26 8.03 10.45 -13.22
CA TYR A 26 8.38 9.85 -11.92
C TYR A 26 7.60 8.54 -11.66
N ARG A 27 6.36 8.43 -12.16
CA ARG A 27 5.54 7.23 -12.03
C ARG A 27 6.11 6.06 -12.87
N GLU A 28 6.68 6.34 -14.03
CA GLU A 28 7.31 5.32 -14.89
C GLU A 28 8.67 4.85 -14.34
N MET A 29 9.46 5.73 -13.72
CA MET A 29 10.83 5.40 -13.27
C MET A 29 10.87 4.43 -12.06
N PHE A 30 9.76 4.29 -11.32
CA PHE A 30 9.62 3.32 -10.22
C PHE A 30 9.09 1.95 -10.66
N ALA A 31 8.76 1.75 -11.95
CA ALA A 31 8.40 0.45 -12.49
C ALA A 31 9.67 -0.40 -12.75
N PHE A 32 10.42 -0.73 -11.71
CA PHE A 32 11.44 -1.77 -11.80
C PHE A 32 10.73 -3.13 -11.86
N GLU A 33 10.34 -3.53 -13.08
CA GLU A 33 9.72 -4.82 -13.35
C GLU A 33 10.73 -5.94 -13.12
N PHE A 34 10.75 -6.49 -11.90
CA PHE A 34 11.21 -7.86 -11.71
C PHE A 34 10.36 -8.76 -12.62
N PRO A 35 10.93 -9.79 -13.28
CA PRO A 35 10.14 -10.72 -14.08
C PRO A 35 9.09 -11.36 -13.19
N GLN A 36 7.83 -10.96 -13.36
CA GLN A 36 6.72 -11.38 -12.53
C GLN A 36 6.11 -12.62 -13.16
N VAL A 37 6.30 -13.76 -12.50
CA VAL A 37 5.62 -14.99 -12.89
C VAL A 37 4.17 -14.83 -12.46
N GLY A 38 3.27 -14.76 -13.45
CA GLY A 38 1.84 -14.79 -13.20
C GLY A 38 1.48 -16.10 -12.51
N VAL A 39 0.75 -15.99 -11.41
CA VAL A 39 0.30 -17.14 -10.61
C VAL A 39 -1.20 -17.07 -10.41
N ASN A 40 -1.81 -18.21 -10.14
CA ASN A 40 -3.21 -18.26 -9.74
C ASN A 40 -3.41 -17.51 -8.42
N CYS A 41 -4.38 -16.60 -8.37
CA CYS A 41 -4.66 -15.77 -7.19
C CYS A 41 -5.10 -16.57 -5.96
N THR A 42 -5.79 -17.69 -6.12
CA THR A 42 -6.15 -18.59 -5.01
C THR A 42 -4.90 -19.21 -4.41
N ALA A 43 -4.00 -19.74 -5.25
CA ALA A 43 -2.73 -20.30 -4.78
C ALA A 43 -1.86 -19.22 -4.11
N ARG A 44 -1.91 -17.98 -4.61
CA ARG A 44 -1.21 -16.86 -3.99
C ARG A 44 -1.81 -16.52 -2.63
N LEU A 45 -3.13 -16.46 -2.51
CA LEU A 45 -3.82 -16.25 -1.23
C LEU A 45 -3.45 -17.31 -0.19
N ASP A 46 -3.42 -18.58 -0.60
CA ASP A 46 -3.03 -19.69 0.28
C ASP A 46 -1.55 -19.58 0.72
N GLU A 47 -0.66 -19.13 -0.17
CA GLU A 47 0.76 -18.91 0.15
C GLU A 47 0.97 -17.79 1.18
N VAL A 48 0.15 -16.74 1.09
CA VAL A 48 0.31 -15.54 1.92
C VAL A 48 -0.47 -15.60 3.24
N ASP A 49 -1.34 -16.60 3.42
CA ASP A 49 -2.18 -16.77 4.59
C ASP A 49 -1.31 -16.94 5.87
N PRO A 50 -1.39 -16.00 6.83
CA PRO A 50 -0.56 -16.07 8.02
C PRO A 50 -1.02 -17.19 8.96
N PRO A 51 -0.09 -17.93 9.61
CA PRO A 51 -0.42 -18.98 10.57
C PRO A 51 -0.90 -18.44 11.93
N PHE A 52 -1.41 -17.21 11.96
CA PHE A 52 -1.88 -16.50 13.16
C PHE A 52 -3.01 -15.52 12.78
N PRO A 53 -3.89 -15.15 13.73
CA PRO A 53 -4.98 -14.22 13.44
C PRO A 53 -4.46 -12.85 13.02
N ALA A 54 -4.66 -12.51 11.74
CA ALA A 54 -4.24 -11.24 11.17
C ALA A 54 -5.22 -10.75 10.10
N MET A 55 -5.20 -9.44 9.86
CA MET A 55 -5.89 -8.79 8.77
C MET A 55 -4.87 -8.45 7.68
N LEU A 56 -5.16 -8.84 6.45
CA LEU A 56 -4.34 -8.43 5.31
C LEU A 56 -4.57 -6.93 5.05
N ILE A 57 -3.49 -6.13 5.09
CA ILE A 57 -3.54 -4.66 4.86
C ILE A 57 -2.58 -4.23 3.74
N ASP A 58 -2.07 -5.18 2.98
CA ASP A 58 -1.18 -4.94 1.87
C ASP A 58 -1.96 -4.45 0.65
N ALA A 59 -1.94 -3.14 0.42
CA ALA A 59 -2.74 -2.49 -0.62
C ALA A 59 -2.38 -2.97 -2.03
N ASP A 60 -1.11 -3.26 -2.29
CA ASP A 60 -0.64 -3.72 -3.59
C ASP A 60 -1.14 -5.15 -3.85
N LEU A 61 -0.96 -6.06 -2.89
CA LEU A 61 -1.48 -7.43 -2.99
C LEU A 61 -3.01 -7.46 -3.10
N LEU A 62 -3.72 -6.64 -2.31
CA LEU A 62 -5.18 -6.52 -2.40
C LEU A 62 -5.63 -6.02 -3.78
N THR A 63 -4.88 -5.10 -4.40
CA THR A 63 -5.16 -4.61 -5.74
C THR A 63 -4.90 -5.69 -6.79
N GLU A 64 -3.80 -6.43 -6.67
CA GLU A 64 -3.48 -7.57 -7.53
C GLU A 64 -4.58 -8.64 -7.49
N ILE A 65 -5.05 -9.01 -6.29
CA ILE A 65 -6.13 -9.98 -6.11
C ILE A 65 -7.44 -9.45 -6.71
N LYS A 66 -7.77 -8.18 -6.46
CA LYS A 66 -8.98 -7.55 -7.00
C LYS A 66 -9.00 -7.54 -8.53
N ASP A 67 -7.85 -7.30 -9.14
CA ASP A 67 -7.70 -7.23 -10.59
C ASP A 67 -7.46 -8.60 -11.24
N ASP A 68 -7.43 -9.69 -10.46
CA ASP A 68 -7.06 -11.05 -10.90
C ASP A 68 -5.69 -11.11 -11.59
N ARG A 69 -4.75 -10.27 -11.13
CA ARG A 69 -3.38 -10.13 -11.66
C ARG A 69 -2.34 -10.46 -10.60
N CYS A 70 -2.40 -11.69 -10.08
CA CYS A 70 -1.49 -12.12 -9.02
C CYS A 70 -0.11 -12.50 -9.52
N THR A 71 0.88 -12.05 -8.75
CA THR A 71 2.29 -12.25 -9.08
C THR A 71 3.07 -12.84 -7.91
N ALA A 72 4.00 -13.75 -8.21
CA ALA A 72 4.89 -14.31 -7.20
C ALA A 72 5.97 -13.27 -6.82
N ARG A 73 5.67 -12.39 -5.86
CA ARG A 73 6.62 -11.38 -5.34
C ARG A 73 7.30 -11.87 -4.07
N LYS A 74 8.61 -11.56 -3.95
CA LYS A 74 9.44 -11.80 -2.76
C LYS A 74 9.36 -10.68 -1.70
N GLN A 75 8.46 -9.72 -1.87
CA GLN A 75 8.30 -8.62 -0.93
C GLN A 75 7.61 -9.11 0.35
N LYS A 76 7.89 -8.44 1.47
CA LYS A 76 7.19 -8.72 2.73
C LYS A 76 5.74 -8.28 2.62
N ILE A 77 4.87 -9.02 3.28
CA ILE A 77 3.42 -8.82 3.19
C ILE A 77 2.97 -8.05 4.42
N ASN A 78 2.28 -6.93 4.18
CA ASN A 78 1.78 -6.09 5.26
C ASN A 78 0.53 -6.71 5.89
N VAL A 79 0.62 -7.03 7.18
CA VAL A 79 -0.48 -7.62 7.94
C VAL A 79 -0.69 -6.87 9.26
N ALA A 80 -1.94 -6.70 9.65
CA ALA A 80 -2.33 -6.08 10.89
C ALA A 80 -2.75 -7.13 11.92
N VAL A 81 -2.19 -7.09 13.12
CA VAL A 81 -2.45 -8.06 14.19
C VAL A 81 -3.02 -7.34 15.40
N ASP A 82 -4.08 -7.89 16.01
CA ASP A 82 -4.65 -7.31 17.23
C ASP A 82 -3.59 -7.31 18.34
N VAL A 83 -3.42 -6.17 19.00
CA VAL A 83 -2.42 -5.95 20.06
C VAL A 83 -2.52 -6.98 21.18
N LYS A 84 -3.69 -7.60 21.40
CA LYS A 84 -3.86 -8.70 22.36
C LYS A 84 -2.97 -9.91 22.05
N TYR A 85 -2.59 -10.12 20.79
CA TYR A 85 -1.70 -11.20 20.35
C TYR A 85 -0.22 -10.81 20.29
N SER A 86 0.15 -9.57 20.67
CA SER A 86 1.54 -9.09 20.59
C SER A 86 2.57 -9.92 21.36
N LYS A 87 2.14 -10.66 22.39
CA LYS A 87 3.00 -11.58 23.14
C LYS A 87 3.29 -12.89 22.40
N SER A 88 2.33 -13.39 21.63
CA SER A 88 2.44 -14.67 20.90
C SER A 88 2.84 -14.50 19.43
N VAL A 89 2.54 -13.34 18.84
CA VAL A 89 2.84 -13.01 17.44
C VAL A 89 3.84 -11.86 17.46
N ARG A 90 5.13 -12.17 17.40
CA ARG A 90 6.20 -11.18 17.39
C ARG A 90 6.75 -11.01 15.98
N LYS A 91 7.07 -9.78 15.60
CA LYS A 91 7.68 -9.46 14.29
C LYS A 91 8.95 -10.27 14.00
N SER A 92 9.74 -10.58 15.03
CA SER A 92 10.98 -11.37 14.91
C SER A 92 10.74 -12.80 14.43
N ASP A 93 9.56 -13.35 14.73
CA ASP A 93 9.27 -14.77 14.57
C ASP A 93 8.78 -15.07 13.14
N TYR A 94 8.34 -14.04 12.40
CA TYR A 94 7.77 -14.18 11.07
C TYR A 94 8.40 -13.21 10.06
N LYS A 95 9.46 -13.66 9.39
CA LYS A 95 10.27 -12.79 8.50
C LYS A 95 9.60 -12.37 7.20
N ILE A 96 8.61 -13.13 6.73
CA ILE A 96 7.90 -12.87 5.47
C ILE A 96 6.79 -11.83 5.61
N TYR A 97 6.42 -11.48 6.85
CA TYR A 97 5.40 -10.49 7.14
C TYR A 97 6.03 -9.21 7.67
N ASP A 98 5.45 -8.07 7.29
CA ASP A 98 5.57 -6.84 8.05
C ASP A 98 4.34 -6.69 8.95
N ILE A 99 4.52 -7.03 10.22
CA ILE A 99 3.43 -7.06 11.20
C ILE A 99 3.26 -5.66 11.80
N ILE A 100 2.06 -5.10 11.68
CA ILE A 100 1.65 -3.86 12.36
C ILE A 100 0.61 -4.24 13.41
N TYR A 101 0.73 -3.73 14.64
CA TYR A 101 -0.29 -4.02 15.64
C TYR A 101 -1.46 -3.03 15.51
N TYR A 102 -2.67 -3.48 15.79
CA TYR A 102 -3.82 -2.59 15.92
C TYR A 102 -4.54 -2.79 17.25
N GLU A 103 -5.19 -1.73 17.71
CA GLU A 103 -6.12 -1.77 18.83
C GLU A 103 -7.56 -1.77 18.31
N ASN A 104 -8.36 -2.74 18.76
CA ASN A 104 -9.79 -2.80 18.52
C ASN A 104 -10.54 -2.55 19.83
N THR A 105 -10.97 -1.32 20.06
CA THR A 105 -11.86 -1.00 21.19
C THR A 105 -13.32 -1.02 20.74
N LEU A 106 -14.23 -1.45 21.61
CA LEU A 106 -15.67 -1.51 21.31
C LEU A 106 -16.29 -0.12 21.08
N GLU A 107 -15.72 0.90 21.71
CA GLU A 107 -16.22 2.28 21.67
C GLU A 107 -15.90 3.01 20.35
N LYS A 108 -14.91 2.53 19.59
CA LYS A 108 -14.46 3.17 18.35
C LYS A 108 -15.05 2.47 17.13
N ASN A 109 -15.42 3.23 16.11
CA ASN A 109 -15.82 2.73 14.79
C ASN A 109 -14.62 2.55 13.83
N TYR A 110 -13.40 2.58 14.36
CA TYR A 110 -12.16 2.39 13.60
C TYR A 110 -11.18 1.53 14.39
N LEU A 111 -10.27 0.90 13.68
CA LEU A 111 -9.08 0.23 14.18
C LEU A 111 -7.93 1.22 14.20
N ARG A 112 -7.21 1.31 15.32
CA ARG A 112 -6.03 2.18 15.44
C ARG A 112 -4.77 1.36 15.22
N LEU A 113 -4.02 1.66 14.17
CA LEU A 113 -2.74 0.99 13.88
C LEU A 113 -1.58 1.67 14.63
N PHE A 114 -0.72 0.86 15.23
CA PHE A 114 0.52 1.23 15.89
C PHE A 114 1.70 1.09 14.92
N ASP A 115 1.82 2.07 14.03
CA ASP A 115 2.93 2.21 13.08
C ASP A 115 3.67 3.54 13.30
N THR A 116 4.77 3.76 12.59
CA THR A 116 5.57 5.00 12.54
C THR A 116 4.71 6.26 12.41
N GLN A 117 3.65 6.19 11.60
CA GLN A 117 2.58 7.16 11.58
C GLN A 117 1.30 6.48 12.06
N THR A 118 0.56 7.13 12.98
CA THR A 118 -0.72 6.59 13.44
C THR A 118 -1.70 6.60 12.27
N ARG A 119 -2.11 5.41 11.83
CA ARG A 119 -3.12 5.20 10.78
C ARG A 119 -4.39 4.63 11.39
N ILE A 120 -5.52 4.87 10.74
CA ILE A 120 -6.82 4.30 11.13
C ILE A 120 -7.41 3.50 9.98
N ILE A 121 -8.08 2.40 10.28
CA ILE A 121 -8.90 1.62 9.34
C ILE A 121 -10.34 1.66 9.85
N PRO A 122 -11.32 2.16 9.07
CA PRO A 122 -12.73 2.07 9.44
C PRO A 122 -13.18 0.61 9.64
N LYS A 123 -14.07 0.38 10.60
CA LYS A 123 -14.70 -0.94 10.82
C LYS A 123 -15.81 -1.22 9.81
#